data_AF-A0A0M3D503-F1
#
_entry.id   AF-A0A0M3D503-F1
#
_cell.length_a   1.000
_cell.length_b   1.000
_cell.length_c   1.000
_cell.angle_alpha   90.00
_cell.angle_beta   90.00
_cell.angle_gamma   90.00
#
_symmetry.space_group_name_H-M   'P 1'
#
loop_
_entity.id
_entity.type
_entity.pdbx_description
1 polymer ?
#
loop_
_entity_poly.entity_id
_entity_poly.type
_entity_poly.pdbx_seq_one_letter_code
_entity_poly.pdbx_strand_id
1 'polypeptide(L)' 'MTEHPGPADPRQHVERIAGSRRARLTPVPGSDPEPESGPAETPPARNRPKGAKGPNDDQLLQDVPPHY' A
#
# COMPACT_ATOMS: atom_id res chain seq x y z
N MET A 1 -9.28 25.28 -7.83
CA MET A 1 -10.47 25.79 -7.13
C MET A 1 -10.93 24.68 -6.22
N THR A 2 -10.60 24.73 -4.93
CA THR A 2 -11.05 23.73 -3.95
C THR A 2 -12.33 24.27 -3.34
N GLU A 3 -13.46 23.63 -3.62
CA GLU A 3 -14.76 24.05 -3.10
C GLU A 3 -14.81 23.76 -1.58
N HIS A 4 -15.03 24.80 -0.77
CA HIS A 4 -15.26 24.65 0.66
C HIS A 4 -16.76 24.44 0.90
N PRO A 5 -17.18 23.34 1.55
CA PRO A 5 -18.59 23.09 1.81
C PRO A 5 -19.18 24.18 2.71
N GLY A 6 -20.41 24.57 2.43
CA GLY A 6 -21.12 25.61 3.15
C GLY A 6 -21.45 25.19 4.59
N PRO A 7 -21.87 26.11 5.47
CA PRO A 7 -22.24 25.78 6.85
C PRO A 7 -23.46 24.83 6.96
N ALA A 8 -24.21 24.63 5.88
CA ALA A 8 -25.41 23.80 5.83
C ALA A 8 -25.18 22.36 5.33
N ASP A 9 -24.01 22.06 4.75
CA ASP A 9 -23.72 20.71 4.27
C ASP A 9 -23.33 19.79 5.45
N PRO A 10 -23.82 18.53 5.50
CA PRO A 10 -23.42 17.59 6.53
C PRO A 10 -21.92 17.36 6.47
N ARG A 11 -21.22 17.70 7.55
CA ARG A 11 -19.76 17.60 7.65
C ARG A 11 -19.35 16.19 8.04
N GLN A 12 -18.16 15.78 7.62
CA GLN A 12 -17.53 14.57 8.12
C GLN A 12 -17.25 14.71 9.63
N HIS A 13 -17.69 13.76 10.44
CA HIS A 13 -17.52 13.77 11.89
C HIS A 13 -16.29 12.99 12.34
N VAL A 14 -15.72 13.40 13.48
CA VAL A 14 -14.57 12.74 14.12
C VAL A 14 -15.06 11.96 15.34
N GLU A 15 -14.90 10.64 15.33
CA GLU A 15 -15.29 9.74 16.43
C GLU A 15 -14.10 9.36 17.30
N ARG A 16 -14.27 9.49 18.62
CA ARG A 16 -13.27 9.04 19.59
C ARG A 16 -13.42 7.55 19.84
N ILE A 17 -12.32 6.80 19.68
CA ILE A 17 -12.30 5.37 19.94
C ILE A 17 -11.85 5.15 21.39
N ALA A 18 -12.66 4.45 22.17
CA ALA A 18 -12.31 4.10 23.55
C ALA A 18 -10.98 3.31 23.59
N GLY A 19 -10.07 3.71 24.47
CA GLY A 19 -8.75 3.06 24.63
C GLY A 19 -7.72 3.37 23.53
N SER A 20 -8.08 4.11 22.48
CA SER A 20 -7.15 4.54 21.43
C SER A 20 -6.75 6.00 21.61
N ARG A 21 -5.49 6.32 21.28
CA ARG A 21 -5.05 7.71 21.14
C ARG A 21 -5.54 8.36 19.85
N ARG A 22 -5.88 7.55 18.84
CA ARG A 22 -6.31 8.02 17.52
C ARG A 22 -7.84 8.04 17.44
N ALA A 23 -8.37 9.13 16.90
CA ALA A 23 -9.76 9.22 16.48
C ALA A 23 -9.94 8.62 15.08
N ARG A 24 -11.18 8.25 14.74
CA ARG A 24 -11.60 7.80 13.40
C ARG A 24 -12.45 8.88 12.74
N LEU A 25 -12.39 8.95 11.41
CA LEU A 25 -13.32 9.76 10.63
C LEU A 25 -14.52 8.91 10.23
N THR A 26 -15.72 9.46 10.31
CA THR A 26 -16.91 8.82 9.75
C THR A 26 -16.79 8.77 8.23
N PRO A 27 -17.09 7.65 7.55
CA PRO A 27 -17.13 7.61 6.10
C PRO A 27 -18.08 8.67 5.55
N VAL A 28 -17.70 9.30 4.44
CA VAL A 28 -18.60 10.23 3.74
C VAL A 28 -19.65 9.40 3.00
N PRO A 29 -20.93 9.80 2.99
CA PRO A 29 -21.95 9.10 2.22
C PRO A 29 -21.54 8.95 0.74
N GLY A 30 -21.60 7.72 0.22
CA GLY A 30 -21.21 7.41 -1.16
C GLY A 30 -19.70 7.24 -1.40
N SER A 31 -18.86 7.40 -0.37
CA SER A 31 -17.43 7.02 -0.46
C SER A 31 -17.22 5.56 -0.09
N ASP A 32 -16.29 4.90 -0.77
CA ASP A 32 -15.77 3.59 -0.39
C ASP A 32 -14.64 3.76 0.65
N PRO A 33 -14.82 3.27 1.90
CA PRO A 33 -13.79 3.34 2.93
C PRO A 33 -12.81 2.15 2.88
N GLU A 34 -13.05 1.13 2.05
CA GLU A 34 -12.18 -0.03 1.98
C GLU A 34 -10.82 0.36 1.37
N PRO A 35 -9.71 -0.18 1.92
CA PRO A 35 -8.41 0.02 1.31
C PRO A 35 -8.38 -0.66 -0.05
N GLU A 36 -7.81 0.01 -1.04
CA GLU A 36 -7.57 -0.62 -2.32
C GLU A 36 -6.64 -1.82 -2.12
N SER A 37 -7.02 -2.97 -2.69
CA SER A 37 -6.19 -4.17 -2.61
C SER A 37 -4.83 -3.84 -3.25
N GLY A 38 -3.75 -4.06 -2.50
CA GLY A 38 -2.39 -3.92 -3.02
C GLY A 38 -2.19 -4.83 -4.24
N PRO A 39 -1.13 -4.59 -5.05
CA PRO A 39 -0.81 -5.48 -6.15
C PRO A 39 -0.78 -6.92 -5.64
N ALA A 40 -1.41 -7.84 -6.37
CA ALA A 40 -1.37 -9.26 -6.03
C ALA A 40 0.08 -9.65 -5.73
N GLU A 41 0.32 -10.36 -4.62
CA GLU A 41 1.62 -10.91 -4.25
C GLU A 41 2.13 -11.76 -5.41
N THR A 42 2.84 -11.11 -6.33
CA THR A 42 3.52 -11.75 -7.43
C THR A 42 4.88 -12.06 -6.86
N PRO A 43 5.23 -13.34 -6.64
CA PRO A 43 6.57 -13.67 -6.22
C PRO A 43 7.53 -13.02 -7.22
N PRO A 44 8.60 -12.35 -6.76
CA PRO A 44 9.51 -11.66 -7.66
C PRO A 44 9.95 -12.65 -8.74
N ALA A 45 9.72 -12.30 -10.00
CA ALA A 45 10.19 -13.11 -11.11
C ALA A 45 11.70 -13.27 -10.94
N ARG A 46 12.16 -14.53 -10.85
CA ARG A 46 13.59 -14.83 -10.79
C ARG A 46 14.18 -14.42 -12.12
N ASN A 47 14.65 -13.19 -12.22
CA ASN A 47 15.21 -12.61 -13.45
C ASN A 47 16.50 -13.37 -13.78
N ARG A 48 16.36 -14.48 -14.49
CA ARG A 48 17.49 -15.20 -15.05
C ARG A 48 18.02 -14.37 -16.23
N PRO A 49 19.33 -14.03 -16.25
CA PRO A 49 19.90 -13.32 -17.38
C PRO A 49 19.66 -14.10 -18.68
N LYS A 50 19.16 -13.43 -19.72
CA LYS A 50 19.07 -13.97 -21.09
C LYS A 50 20.41 -13.70 -21.79
N GLY A 51 21.31 -14.67 -21.76
CA GLY A 51 22.64 -14.58 -22.37
C GLY A 51 23.47 -15.85 -22.17
N ALA A 52 24.67 -15.91 -22.76
CA ALA A 52 25.62 -16.98 -22.49
C ALA A 52 26.07 -16.91 -21.02
N LYS A 53 26.04 -18.05 -20.32
CA LYS A 53 26.48 -18.13 -18.92
C LYS A 53 27.97 -17.81 -18.79
N GLY A 54 28.30 -16.84 -17.95
CA GLY A 54 29.66 -16.62 -17.47
C GLY A 54 30.08 -17.68 -16.44
N PRO A 55 31.39 -17.85 -16.19
CA PRO A 55 31.91 -18.84 -15.25
C PRO A 55 31.47 -18.61 -13.78
N ASN A 56 31.01 -17.40 -13.44
CA ASN A 56 30.61 -17.04 -12.07
C ASN A 56 29.08 -16.90 -11.88
N ASP A 57 28.29 -17.08 -12.93
CA ASP A 57 26.85 -16.78 -12.88
C ASP A 57 26.11 -17.65 -11.86
N ASP A 58 26.53 -18.90 -11.71
CA ASP A 58 25.91 -19.82 -10.77
C ASP A 58 26.11 -19.42 -9.31
N GLN A 59 27.29 -18.90 -8.94
CA GLN A 59 27.54 -18.42 -7.58
C GLN A 59 26.73 -17.16 -7.29
N LEU A 60 26.73 -16.20 -8.22
CA LEU A 60 25.99 -14.94 -8.09
C LEU A 60 24.47 -15.16 -7.99
N LEU A 61 23.92 -16.15 -8.69
CA LEU A 61 22.49 -16.49 -8.63
C LEU A 61 22.08 -17.12 -7.28
N GLN A 62 23.01 -17.72 -6.54
CA GLN A 62 22.75 -18.29 -5.21
C GLN A 62 23.01 -17.31 -4.07
N ASP A 63 23.81 -16.27 -4.30
CA ASP A 63 24.13 -15.26 -3.31
C ASP A 63 22.97 -14.27 -3.15
N VAL A 64 21.95 -14.68 -2.39
CA VAL A 64 20.75 -13.88 -2.10
C VAL A 64 20.96 -13.12 -0.80
N PRO A 65 21.01 -11.77 -0.83
CA PRO A 65 21.18 -10.97 0.38
C PRO A 65 20.04 -11.19 1.39
N PRO A 66 20.33 -11.11 2.70
CA PRO A 66 19.29 -11.19 3.73
C PRO A 66 18.27 -10.06 3.54
N HIS A 67 16.99 -10.40 3.62
CA HIS A 67 15.90 -9.42 3.63
C HIS A 67 15.77 -8.85 5.05
N TYR A 68 16.13 -7.58 5.24
CA TYR A 68 15.86 -6.82 6.47
C TYR A 68 14.56 -6.03 6.35
#